data_AF-A0A0B7MKM0-F1
#
_entry.id   AF-A0A0B7MKM0-F1
#
_cell.length_a   1.000
_cell.length_b   1.000
_cell.length_c   1.000
_cell.angle_alpha   90.00
_cell.angle_beta   90.00
_cell.angle_gamma   90.00
#
_symmetry.space_group_name_H-M   'P 1'
#
loop_
_entity.id
_entity.type
_entity.pdbx_description
1 polymer ?
#
loop_
_entity_poly.entity_id
_entity_poly.type
_entity_poly.pdbx_seq_one_letter_code
_entity_poly.pdbx_strand_id
1 'polypeptide(L)'
;MEKRNHYTAEFKAKVVLELLGEESTLNQVAAKYQLNPQMLSKWKSDFVKNAAVVFEQNKDKTEKLKKEMEEKEARYQQIIGQQSYEIHWLKKNLALSSTVEVRKSMAEPGNYRINLSRQAYLLSVNRTSLYRQPPTTTWSQNDLNDMRLIDEIYTACPFYGYRRITAEMQLRGRQINRKRVRRLMRVMGIQGICPGPNLSKRLHAQYIHPYLLRGLNVDHPDQVWAVDITYIRLRHGFIVFIRHH
;
A
#
# COMPACT_ATOMS: atom_id res chain seq x y z
N MET A 1 -2.97 -12.15 -51.07
CA MET A 1 -3.19 -10.69 -51.01
C MET A 1 -1.96 -10.02 -51.56
N GLU A 2 -2.03 -9.45 -52.76
CA GLU A 2 -0.90 -8.77 -53.38
C GLU A 2 -0.53 -7.51 -52.57
N LYS A 3 0.77 -7.36 -52.27
CA LYS A 3 1.32 -6.19 -51.59
C LYS A 3 0.99 -4.94 -52.41
N ARG A 4 0.23 -4.01 -51.84
CA ARG A 4 0.09 -2.66 -52.42
C ARG A 4 1.47 -1.99 -52.41
N ASN A 5 1.96 -1.63 -53.58
CA ASN A 5 3.21 -0.86 -53.69
C ASN A 5 3.04 0.51 -53.02
N HIS A 6 3.81 0.76 -51.96
CA HIS A 6 3.87 2.05 -51.30
C HIS A 6 5.01 2.88 -51.91
N TYR A 7 4.63 3.96 -52.59
CA TYR A 7 5.58 4.92 -53.16
C TYR A 7 5.73 6.12 -52.21
N THR A 8 6.98 6.53 -51.96
CA THR A 8 7.29 7.70 -51.11
C THR A 8 6.80 9.00 -51.76
N ALA A 9 6.51 10.02 -50.95
CA ALA A 9 6.03 11.32 -51.44
C ALA A 9 7.05 11.99 -52.38
N GLU A 10 8.34 11.88 -52.05
CA GLU A 10 9.45 12.40 -52.87
C GLU A 10 9.53 11.70 -54.23
N PHE A 11 9.36 10.38 -54.27
CA PHE A 11 9.37 9.62 -55.52
C PHE A 11 8.19 10.01 -56.42
N LYS A 12 6.98 10.14 -55.85
CA LYS A 12 5.79 10.61 -56.58
C LYS A 12 6.00 12.02 -57.15
N ALA A 13 6.57 12.93 -56.36
CA ALA A 13 6.85 14.30 -56.79
C ALA A 13 7.85 14.33 -57.96
N LYS A 14 8.95 13.58 -57.86
CA LYS A 14 9.97 13.48 -58.91
C LYS A 14 9.38 12.99 -60.24
N VAL A 15 8.58 11.92 -60.19
CA VAL A 15 7.97 11.33 -61.39
C VAL A 15 6.92 12.26 -62.01
N VAL A 16 6.15 13.00 -61.21
CA VAL A 16 5.17 13.97 -61.71
C VAL A 16 5.83 15.21 -62.31
N LEU A 17 6.96 15.67 -61.75
CA LEU A 17 7.73 16.79 -62.32
C LEU A 17 8.32 16.43 -63.69
N GLU A 18 8.87 15.23 -63.85
CA GLU A 18 9.36 14.72 -65.14
C GLU A 18 8.22 14.60 -66.18
N LEU A 19 7.00 14.28 -65.72
CA LEU A 19 5.80 14.22 -66.58
C LEU A 19 5.26 15.61 -66.96
N LEU A 20 5.55 16.65 -66.18
CA LEU A 20 5.14 18.03 -66.44
C LEU A 20 6.15 18.80 -67.29
N GLY A 21 7.40 18.33 -67.38
CA GLY A 21 8.43 18.92 -68.24
C GLY A 21 8.21 18.73 -69.74
N GLU A 22 7.16 18.01 -70.17
CA GLU A 22 6.80 17.70 -71.56
C GLU A 22 7.87 16.97 -72.42
N GLU A 23 9.04 16.68 -71.84
CA GLU A 23 10.14 15.94 -72.48
C GLU A 23 9.84 14.44 -72.73
N SER A 24 8.75 13.91 -72.17
CA SER A 24 8.37 12.49 -72.29
C SER A 24 6.86 12.30 -72.20
N THR A 25 6.32 11.41 -73.04
CA THR A 25 4.88 11.08 -73.01
C THR A 25 4.50 10.23 -71.79
N LEU A 26 3.23 10.29 -71.37
CA LEU A 26 2.68 9.49 -70.25
C LEU A 26 3.08 8.01 -70.31
N ASN A 27 3.09 7.43 -71.51
CA ASN A 27 3.41 6.03 -71.73
C ASN A 27 4.91 5.74 -71.64
N GLN A 28 5.77 6.68 -72.04
CA GLN A 28 7.23 6.55 -71.90
C GLN A 28 7.67 6.64 -70.43
N VAL A 29 7.06 7.54 -69.65
CA VAL A 29 7.33 7.67 -68.20
C VAL A 29 6.77 6.46 -67.44
N ALA A 30 5.58 5.98 -67.82
CA ALA A 30 5.00 4.74 -67.29
C ALA A 30 5.92 3.53 -67.55
N ALA A 31 6.49 3.41 -68.74
CA ALA A 31 7.43 2.35 -69.09
C ALA A 31 8.77 2.47 -68.33
N LYS A 32 9.32 3.69 -68.23
CA LYS A 32 10.60 3.96 -67.54
C LYS A 32 10.56 3.58 -66.05
N TYR A 33 9.44 3.86 -65.38
CA TYR A 33 9.27 3.57 -63.95
C TYR A 33 8.42 2.33 -63.66
N GLN A 34 7.98 1.60 -64.70
CA GLN A 34 7.11 0.42 -64.59
C GLN A 34 5.82 0.70 -63.78
N LEU A 35 5.19 1.85 -64.05
CA LEU A 35 3.99 2.32 -63.35
C LEU A 35 2.76 2.25 -64.25
N ASN A 36 1.58 2.07 -63.66
CA ASN A 36 0.32 2.14 -64.40
C ASN A 36 0.06 3.59 -64.90
N PRO A 37 -0.17 3.83 -66.20
CA PRO A 37 -0.50 5.16 -66.75
C PRO A 37 -1.66 5.88 -66.04
N GLN A 38 -2.67 5.15 -65.56
CA GLN A 38 -3.82 5.71 -64.85
C GLN A 38 -3.43 6.24 -63.45
N MET A 39 -2.48 5.58 -62.77
CA MET A 39 -1.94 6.06 -61.50
C MET A 39 -1.13 7.34 -61.69
N LEU A 40 -0.35 7.43 -62.77
CA LEU A 40 0.41 8.63 -63.12
C LEU A 40 -0.49 9.81 -63.48
N SER A 41 -1.57 9.57 -64.24
CA SER A 41 -2.58 10.58 -64.53
C SER A 41 -3.24 11.11 -63.24
N LYS A 42 -3.58 10.21 -62.31
CA LYS A 42 -4.12 10.58 -61.00
C LYS A 42 -3.11 11.38 -60.16
N TRP A 43 -1.84 10.96 -60.12
CA TRP A 43 -0.78 11.70 -59.42
C TRP A 43 -0.54 13.08 -60.02
N LYS A 44 -0.57 13.20 -61.36
CA LYS A 44 -0.50 14.51 -62.05
C LYS A 44 -1.68 15.39 -61.67
N SER A 45 -2.91 14.87 -61.69
CA SER A 45 -4.09 15.64 -61.30
C SER A 45 -4.08 16.06 -59.83
N ASP A 46 -3.65 15.17 -58.94
CA ASP A 46 -3.57 15.43 -57.50
C ASP A 46 -2.46 16.43 -57.19
N PHE A 47 -1.33 16.36 -57.89
CA PHE A 47 -0.23 17.31 -57.75
C PHE A 47 -0.62 18.70 -58.26
N VAL A 48 -1.23 18.83 -59.45
CA VAL A 48 -1.64 20.14 -59.99
C VAL A 48 -2.72 20.79 -59.12
N LYS A 49 -3.68 20.01 -58.61
CA LYS A 49 -4.72 20.51 -57.68
C LYS A 49 -4.13 20.99 -56.35
N ASN A 50 -3.19 20.24 -55.78
CA ASN A 50 -2.58 20.59 -54.50
C ASN A 50 -1.36 21.52 -54.63
N ALA A 51 -0.83 21.73 -55.84
CA ALA A 51 0.32 22.61 -56.07
C ALA A 51 -0.01 24.05 -55.66
N ALA A 52 -1.20 24.54 -56.03
CA ALA A 52 -1.69 25.86 -55.60
C ALA A 52 -1.76 25.96 -54.06
N VAL A 53 -2.21 24.89 -53.39
CA VAL A 53 -2.31 24.81 -51.92
C VAL A 53 -0.93 24.80 -51.23
N VAL A 54 0.12 24.33 -51.89
CA VAL A 54 1.50 24.35 -51.37
C VAL A 54 2.09 25.77 -51.45
N PHE A 55 1.74 26.53 -52.49
CA PHE A 55 2.20 27.91 -52.69
C PHE A 55 1.35 28.97 -51.98
N GLU A 56 0.06 28.69 -51.75
CA GLU A 56 -0.71 29.32 -50.69
C GLU A 56 -0.08 28.91 -49.36
N GLN A 57 0.95 29.63 -48.93
CA GLN A 57 1.61 29.38 -47.66
C GLN A 57 0.59 29.51 -46.51
N ASN A 58 -0.11 28.43 -46.21
CA ASN A 58 -0.80 28.22 -44.93
C ASN A 58 0.23 27.96 -43.82
N LYS A 59 1.47 28.50 -43.93
CA LYS A 59 2.44 28.56 -42.84
C LYS A 59 1.78 29.15 -41.62
N ASP A 60 1.02 30.24 -41.77
CA ASP A 60 0.26 30.84 -40.67
C ASP A 60 -0.75 29.89 -40.02
N LYS A 61 -1.49 29.09 -40.81
CA LYS A 61 -2.49 28.16 -40.28
C LYS A 61 -1.84 26.93 -39.64
N THR A 62 -0.77 26.41 -40.23
CA THR A 62 0.01 25.28 -39.68
C THR A 62 0.80 25.67 -38.43
N GLU A 63 1.37 26.88 -38.37
CA GLU A 63 2.03 27.43 -37.19
C GLU A 63 1.02 27.76 -36.08
N LYS A 64 -0.16 28.32 -36.42
CA LYS A 64 -1.25 28.50 -35.45
C LYS A 64 -1.69 27.16 -34.85
N LEU A 65 -1.89 26.14 -35.68
CA LEU A 65 -2.23 24.79 -35.21
C LEU A 65 -1.12 24.20 -34.32
N LYS A 66 0.16 24.36 -34.69
CA LYS A 66 1.28 23.91 -33.85
C LYS A 66 1.31 24.64 -32.50
N LYS A 67 1.17 25.96 -32.49
CA LYS A 67 1.09 26.76 -31.26
C LYS A 67 -0.08 26.34 -30.38
N GLU A 68 -1.28 26.14 -30.95
CA GLU A 68 -2.44 25.64 -30.20
C GLU A 68 -2.21 24.25 -29.61
N MET A 69 -1.49 23.37 -30.32
CA MET A 69 -1.14 22.04 -29.84
C MET A 69 -0.10 22.12 -28.71
N GLU A 70 0.94 22.94 -28.87
CA GLU A 70 1.96 23.19 -27.85
C GLU A 70 1.34 23.82 -26.57
N GLU A 71 0.42 24.76 -26.73
CA GLU A 71 -0.33 25.35 -25.61
C GLU A 71 -1.20 24.31 -24.90
N LYS A 72 -1.88 23.43 -25.64
CA LYS A 72 -2.65 22.31 -25.06
C LYS A 72 -1.75 21.34 -24.33
N GLU A 73 -0.59 20.98 -24.90
CA GLU A 73 0.39 20.11 -24.26
C GLU A 73 0.93 20.73 -22.97
N ALA A 74 1.28 22.01 -22.99
CA ALA A 74 1.72 22.74 -21.80
C ALA A 74 0.62 22.76 -20.72
N ARG A 75 -0.64 23.01 -21.10
CA ARG A 75 -1.79 22.96 -20.19
C ARG A 75 -1.98 21.56 -19.60
N TYR A 76 -1.90 20.50 -20.41
CA TYR A 76 -2.03 19.13 -19.93
C TYR A 76 -0.89 18.75 -18.98
N GLN A 77 0.35 19.14 -19.28
CA GLN A 77 1.49 18.91 -18.41
C GLN A 77 1.32 19.62 -17.06
N GLN A 78 0.82 20.86 -17.06
CA GLN A 78 0.50 21.58 -15.81
C GLN A 78 -0.56 20.84 -14.98
N ILE A 79 -1.66 20.42 -15.61
CA ILE A 79 -2.74 19.69 -14.94
C ILE A 79 -2.21 18.36 -14.37
N ILE A 80 -1.44 17.59 -15.14
CA ILE A 80 -0.83 16.33 -14.68
C ILE A 80 0.10 16.58 -13.49
N GLY A 81 0.90 17.65 -13.54
CA GLY A 81 1.78 18.04 -12.44
C GLY A 81 1.01 18.35 -11.16
N GLN A 82 -0.04 19.17 -11.26
CA GLN A 82 -0.92 19.51 -10.14
C GLN A 82 -1.61 18.26 -9.57
N GLN A 83 -2.24 17.44 -10.42
CA GLN A 83 -2.91 16.20 -10.00
C GLN A 83 -1.94 15.23 -9.33
N SER A 84 -0.70 15.12 -9.84
CA SER A 84 0.34 14.29 -9.24
C SER A 84 0.68 14.75 -7.81
N TYR A 85 0.83 16.07 -7.62
CA TYR A 85 1.06 16.66 -6.30
C TYR A 85 -0.12 16.43 -5.35
N GLU A 86 -1.35 16.69 -5.80
CA GLU A 86 -2.56 16.49 -5.01
C GLU A 86 -2.74 15.03 -4.58
N ILE A 87 -2.54 14.07 -5.50
CA ILE A 87 -2.56 12.64 -5.18
C ILE A 87 -1.51 12.30 -4.14
N HIS A 88 -0.28 12.81 -4.29
CA HIS A 88 0.79 12.55 -3.34
C HIS A 88 0.47 13.12 -1.94
N TRP A 89 -0.07 14.34 -1.89
CA TRP A 89 -0.49 15.00 -0.65
C TRP A 89 -1.63 14.24 0.04
N LEU A 90 -2.67 13.84 -0.70
CA LEU A 90 -3.79 13.04 -0.18
C LEU A 90 -3.32 11.69 0.34
N LYS A 91 -2.45 10.99 -0.40
CA LYS A 91 -1.87 9.71 0.02
C LYS A 91 -1.12 9.81 1.34
N LYS A 92 -0.31 10.86 1.49
CA LYS A 92 0.45 11.13 2.71
C LYS A 92 -0.49 11.37 3.89
N ASN A 93 -1.48 12.24 3.72
CA ASN A 93 -2.41 12.58 4.78
C ASN A 93 -3.30 11.39 5.17
N LEU A 94 -3.78 10.62 4.19
CA LEU A 94 -4.57 9.42 4.44
C LEU A 94 -3.76 8.38 5.23
N ALA A 95 -2.48 8.18 4.89
CA ALA A 95 -1.60 7.26 5.61
C ALA A 95 -1.36 7.68 7.06
N LEU A 96 -1.38 8.98 7.36
CA LEU A 96 -1.19 9.54 8.70
C LEU A 96 -2.46 9.51 9.55
N SER A 97 -3.64 9.76 8.95
CA SER A 97 -4.89 9.92 9.69
C SER A 97 -5.68 8.63 9.91
N SER A 98 -5.49 7.62 9.05
CA SER A 98 -6.28 6.38 9.06
C SER A 98 -5.43 5.17 9.42
N THR A 99 -6.05 4.14 10.00
CA THR A 99 -5.41 2.83 10.21
C THR A 99 -5.41 2.02 8.91
N VAL A 100 -4.49 1.05 8.81
CA VAL A 100 -4.36 0.18 7.62
C VAL A 100 -5.65 -0.59 7.34
N GLU A 101 -6.38 -1.00 8.38
CA GLU A 101 -7.63 -1.76 8.27
C GLU A 101 -8.75 -0.94 7.62
N VAL A 102 -8.89 0.32 8.01
CA VAL A 102 -9.84 1.26 7.39
C VAL A 102 -9.48 1.51 5.94
N ARG A 103 -8.18 1.66 5.62
CA ARG A 103 -7.76 1.82 4.21
C ARG A 103 -8.01 0.58 3.36
N LYS A 104 -7.97 -0.63 3.96
CA LYS A 104 -8.31 -1.86 3.23
C LYS A 104 -9.81 -1.92 2.90
N SER A 105 -10.68 -1.48 3.81
CA SER A 105 -12.13 -1.51 3.58
C SER A 105 -12.59 -0.48 2.54
N MET A 106 -11.77 0.54 2.25
CA MET A 106 -12.00 1.50 1.16
C MET A 106 -11.73 0.92 -0.24
N ALA A 107 -11.11 -0.25 -0.36
CA ALA A 107 -10.85 -0.85 -1.66
C ALA A 107 -12.14 -1.45 -2.26
N GLU A 108 -12.36 -1.22 -3.55
CA GLU A 108 -13.54 -1.63 -4.32
C GLU A 108 -13.15 -2.66 -5.40
N PRO A 109 -13.26 -3.98 -5.12
CA PRO A 109 -12.88 -5.01 -6.08
C PRO A 109 -13.67 -4.99 -7.40
N GLY A 110 -14.89 -4.42 -7.40
CA GLY A 110 -15.77 -4.34 -8.56
C GLY A 110 -15.58 -3.12 -9.48
N ASN A 111 -14.62 -2.24 -9.17
CA ASN A 111 -14.43 -1.02 -9.94
C ASN A 111 -13.64 -1.28 -11.24
N TYR A 112 -14.30 -1.18 -12.40
CA TYR A 112 -13.71 -1.44 -13.71
C TYR A 112 -12.80 -0.31 -14.23
N ARG A 113 -12.90 0.91 -13.66
CA ARG A 113 -12.08 2.05 -14.07
C ARG A 113 -10.71 2.04 -13.42
N ILE A 114 -10.61 1.54 -12.19
CA ILE A 114 -9.37 1.51 -11.42
C ILE A 114 -9.12 0.08 -10.93
N ASN A 115 -8.09 -0.56 -11.48
CA ASN A 115 -7.71 -1.90 -11.07
C ASN A 115 -7.29 -1.95 -9.58
N LEU A 116 -7.42 -3.13 -8.96
CA LEU A 116 -7.14 -3.29 -7.53
C LEU A 116 -5.68 -2.98 -7.16
N SER A 117 -4.73 -3.19 -8.07
CA SER A 117 -3.31 -2.83 -7.86
C SER A 117 -3.14 -1.31 -7.73
N ARG A 118 -3.84 -0.53 -8.55
CA ARG A 118 -3.82 0.92 -8.54
C ARG A 118 -4.55 1.45 -7.32
N GLN A 119 -5.67 0.84 -6.93
CA GLN A 119 -6.35 1.17 -5.68
C GLN A 119 -5.44 0.94 -4.46
N ALA A 120 -4.76 -0.21 -4.40
CA ALA A 120 -3.79 -0.50 -3.34
C ALA A 120 -2.68 0.57 -3.28
N TYR A 121 -2.17 0.98 -4.43
CA TYR A 121 -1.19 2.07 -4.54
C TYR A 121 -1.74 3.41 -4.04
N LEU A 122 -2.98 3.77 -4.39
CA LEU A 122 -3.63 5.01 -3.96
C LEU A 122 -3.96 5.01 -2.46
N LEU A 123 -4.33 3.86 -1.91
CA LEU A 123 -4.63 3.71 -0.49
C LEU A 123 -3.36 3.53 0.37
N SER A 124 -2.17 3.49 -0.25
CA SER A 124 -0.91 3.20 0.45
C SER A 124 -0.99 1.91 1.27
N VAL A 125 -1.56 0.85 0.67
CA VAL A 125 -1.73 -0.49 1.25
C VAL A 125 -1.01 -1.52 0.37
N ASN A 126 -0.41 -2.54 0.97
CA ASN A 126 0.16 -3.65 0.20
C ASN A 126 -0.96 -4.43 -0.51
N ARG A 127 -0.85 -4.60 -1.82
CA ARG A 127 -1.81 -5.35 -2.66
C ARG A 127 -2.18 -6.72 -2.07
N THR A 128 -1.20 -7.51 -1.62
CA THR A 128 -1.47 -8.87 -1.09
C THR A 128 -2.33 -8.84 0.16
N SER A 129 -2.25 -7.75 0.93
CA SER A 129 -2.97 -7.58 2.18
C SER A 129 -4.46 -7.29 1.99
N LEU A 130 -4.90 -6.91 0.78
CA LEU A 130 -6.31 -6.74 0.43
C LEU A 130 -7.03 -8.09 0.28
N TYR A 131 -6.33 -9.11 -0.22
CA TYR A 131 -6.85 -10.47 -0.32
C TYR A 131 -6.78 -11.23 1.00
N ARG A 132 -5.85 -10.83 1.88
CA ARG A 132 -5.63 -11.50 3.16
C ARG A 132 -6.76 -11.14 4.13
N GLN A 133 -7.64 -12.09 4.36
CA GLN A 133 -8.60 -11.98 5.47
C GLN A 133 -7.84 -11.97 6.80
N PRO A 134 -8.27 -11.16 7.78
CA PRO A 134 -7.71 -11.22 9.12
C PRO A 134 -7.87 -12.65 9.64
N PRO A 135 -6.87 -13.21 10.35
CA PRO A 135 -6.99 -14.55 10.89
C PRO A 135 -8.15 -14.57 11.89
N THR A 136 -9.25 -15.22 11.51
CA THR A 136 -10.36 -15.48 12.42
C THR A 136 -9.84 -16.46 13.45
N THR A 137 -9.67 -16.01 14.69
CA THR A 137 -9.18 -16.86 15.77
C THR A 137 -10.34 -17.72 16.25
N THR A 138 -10.65 -18.78 15.51
CA THR A 138 -11.63 -19.77 15.94
C THR A 138 -10.91 -20.80 16.81
N TRP A 139 -11.24 -20.83 18.10
CA TRP A 139 -10.68 -21.82 19.02
C TRP A 139 -11.40 -23.15 18.83
N SER A 140 -10.64 -24.22 18.61
CA SER A 140 -11.21 -25.56 18.64
C SER A 140 -11.70 -25.90 20.04
N GLN A 141 -12.68 -26.79 20.17
CA GLN A 141 -13.10 -27.32 21.48
C GLN A 141 -11.92 -27.88 22.29
N ASN A 142 -10.91 -28.43 21.61
CA ASN A 142 -9.68 -28.88 22.23
C ASN A 142 -8.82 -27.73 22.79
N ASP A 143 -8.77 -26.58 22.12
CA ASP A 143 -8.09 -25.39 22.64
C ASP A 143 -8.79 -24.87 23.89
N LEU A 144 -10.12 -24.84 23.90
CA LEU A 144 -10.91 -24.41 25.06
C LEU A 144 -10.72 -25.35 26.26
N ASN A 145 -10.70 -26.66 26.02
CA ASN A 145 -10.43 -27.64 27.07
C ASN A 145 -8.99 -27.50 27.61
N ASP A 146 -8.00 -27.27 26.74
CA ASP A 146 -6.62 -27.01 27.16
C ASP A 146 -6.54 -25.72 27.99
N MET A 147 -7.22 -24.64 27.57
CA MET A 147 -7.26 -23.36 28.30
C MET A 147 -7.89 -23.51 29.70
N ARG A 148 -9.00 -24.26 29.81
CA ARG A 148 -9.65 -24.54 31.12
C ARG A 148 -8.71 -25.27 32.07
N LEU A 149 -8.02 -26.30 31.59
CA LEU A 149 -7.08 -27.06 32.41
C LEU A 149 -5.86 -26.21 32.82
N ILE A 150 -5.37 -25.35 31.93
CA ILE A 150 -4.31 -24.38 32.25
C ILE A 150 -4.77 -23.42 33.35
N ASP A 151 -5.99 -22.88 33.25
CA ASP A 151 -6.55 -21.95 34.23
C ASP A 151 -6.72 -22.61 35.60
N GLU A 152 -7.20 -23.86 35.64
CA GLU A 152 -7.35 -24.64 36.87
C GLU A 152 -6.01 -24.86 37.57
N ILE A 153 -4.99 -25.32 36.83
CA ILE A 153 -3.64 -25.56 37.36
C ILE A 153 -3.03 -24.24 37.85
N TYR A 154 -3.18 -23.17 37.08
CA TYR A 154 -2.62 -21.87 37.44
C TYR A 154 -3.33 -21.24 38.65
N THR A 155 -4.65 -21.44 38.79
CA THR A 155 -5.42 -21.00 39.95
C THR A 155 -4.96 -21.71 41.22
N ALA A 156 -4.70 -23.02 41.14
CA ALA A 156 -4.13 -23.77 42.26
C ALA A 156 -2.67 -23.39 42.55
N CYS A 157 -1.89 -23.05 41.52
CA CYS A 157 -0.45 -22.73 41.62
C CYS A 157 -0.07 -21.49 40.79
N PRO A 158 -0.32 -20.26 41.29
CA PRO A 158 -0.12 -19.01 40.52
C PRO A 158 1.35 -18.70 40.15
N PHE A 159 2.30 -19.42 40.72
CA PHE A 159 3.73 -19.27 40.44
C PHE A 159 4.23 -20.22 39.35
N TYR A 160 3.37 -21.10 38.81
CA TYR A 160 3.77 -22.04 37.77
C TYR A 160 3.88 -21.34 36.41
N GLY A 161 5.08 -21.39 35.82
CA GLY A 161 5.28 -21.06 34.42
C GLY A 161 4.86 -22.20 33.48
N TYR A 162 4.85 -21.92 32.17
CA TYR A 162 4.42 -22.88 31.14
C TYR A 162 5.14 -24.24 31.20
N ARG A 163 6.38 -24.30 31.68
CA ARG A 163 7.13 -25.57 31.84
C ARG A 163 6.48 -26.47 32.89
N ARG A 164 6.17 -25.93 34.08
CA ARG A 164 5.54 -26.67 35.17
C ARG A 164 4.09 -27.02 34.84
N ILE A 165 3.36 -26.09 34.23
CA ILE A 165 2.00 -26.35 33.74
C ILE A 165 1.99 -27.47 32.70
N THR A 166 2.96 -27.50 31.78
CA THR A 166 3.06 -28.60 30.80
C THR A 166 3.26 -29.95 31.50
N ALA A 167 4.16 -30.01 32.49
CA ALA A 167 4.40 -31.24 33.25
C ALA A 167 3.15 -31.68 34.03
N GLU A 168 2.45 -30.73 34.65
CA GLU A 168 1.20 -30.99 35.39
C GLU A 168 0.07 -31.47 34.47
N MET A 169 -0.09 -30.87 33.30
CA MET A 169 -1.05 -31.33 32.28
C MET A 169 -0.73 -32.76 31.81
N GLN A 170 0.55 -33.08 31.63
CA GLN A 170 0.99 -34.43 31.26
C GLN A 170 0.73 -35.45 32.37
N LEU A 171 0.96 -35.08 33.64
CA LEU A 171 0.63 -35.91 34.80
C LEU A 171 -0.87 -36.21 34.88
N ARG A 172 -1.71 -35.25 34.49
CA ARG A 172 -3.17 -35.41 34.39
C ARG A 172 -3.64 -36.13 33.11
N GLY A 173 -2.72 -36.75 32.36
CA GLY A 173 -3.04 -37.55 31.17
C GLY A 173 -3.24 -36.76 29.87
N ARG A 174 -3.04 -35.43 29.87
CA ARG A 174 -3.15 -34.59 28.67
C ARG A 174 -1.78 -34.38 28.03
N GLN A 175 -1.48 -35.12 26.97
CA GLN A 175 -0.23 -34.97 26.22
C GLN A 175 -0.25 -33.71 25.34
N ILE A 176 0.46 -32.67 25.78
CA ILE A 176 0.50 -31.37 25.10
C ILE A 176 1.93 -30.85 24.93
N ASN A 177 2.22 -30.26 23.77
CA ASN A 177 3.53 -29.66 23.53
C ASN A 177 3.72 -28.38 24.36
N ARG A 178 4.87 -28.25 25.04
CA ARG A 178 5.25 -27.05 25.81
C ARG A 178 5.09 -25.73 25.04
N LYS A 179 5.33 -25.72 23.72
CA LYS A 179 5.16 -24.53 22.86
C LYS A 179 3.68 -24.13 22.75
N ARG A 180 2.79 -25.13 22.72
CA ARG A 180 1.33 -24.94 22.67
C ARG A 180 0.82 -24.37 23.99
N VAL A 181 1.23 -24.93 25.12
CA VAL A 181 0.90 -24.39 26.46
C VAL A 181 1.37 -22.94 26.59
N ARG A 182 2.62 -22.63 26.20
CA ARG A 182 3.15 -21.26 26.22
C ARG A 182 2.32 -20.29 25.38
N ARG A 183 1.89 -20.71 24.17
CA ARG A 183 1.02 -19.92 23.29
C ARG A 183 -0.34 -19.67 23.96
N LEU A 184 -0.98 -20.70 24.50
CA LEU A 184 -2.29 -20.59 25.15
C LEU A 184 -2.22 -19.70 26.41
N MET A 185 -1.20 -19.87 27.26
CA MET A 185 -0.97 -18.98 28.40
C MET A 185 -0.82 -17.52 27.97
N ARG A 186 -0.09 -17.24 26.88
CA ARG A 186 0.06 -15.88 26.35
C ARG A 186 -1.27 -15.30 25.87
N VAL A 187 -2.08 -16.11 25.19
CA VAL A 187 -3.43 -15.72 24.75
C VAL A 187 -4.32 -15.38 25.96
N MET A 188 -4.23 -16.17 27.04
CA MET A 188 -4.98 -15.97 28.27
C MET A 188 -4.41 -14.87 29.18
N GLY A 189 -3.25 -14.29 28.84
CA GLY A 189 -2.57 -13.30 29.70
C GLY A 189 -1.96 -13.88 30.98
N ILE A 190 -1.82 -15.21 31.07
CA ILE A 190 -1.28 -15.90 32.24
C ILE A 190 0.25 -15.97 32.14
N GLN A 191 0.95 -15.60 33.21
CA GLN A 191 2.40 -15.68 33.30
C GLN A 191 2.80 -16.30 34.65
N GLY A 192 3.78 -17.21 34.62
CA GLY A 192 4.31 -17.76 35.87
C GLY A 192 5.06 -16.68 36.64
N ILE A 193 4.71 -16.50 37.91
CA ILE A 193 5.45 -15.64 38.83
C ILE A 193 6.72 -16.39 39.25
N CYS A 194 7.87 -15.98 38.74
CA CYS A 194 9.16 -16.46 39.21
C CYS A 194 10.06 -15.28 39.58
N PRO A 195 10.90 -15.41 40.63
CA PRO A 195 11.92 -14.40 40.91
C PRO A 195 12.74 -14.18 39.63
N GLY A 196 12.79 -12.94 39.16
CA GLY A 196 13.67 -12.58 38.05
C GLY A 196 15.14 -12.83 38.41
N PRO A 197 16.06 -12.86 37.43
CA PRO A 197 17.47 -12.75 37.73
C PRO A 197 17.70 -11.52 38.62
N ASN A 198 18.49 -11.67 39.67
CA ASN A 198 18.69 -10.68 40.71
C ASN A 198 19.60 -9.53 40.21
N LEU A 199 19.10 -8.78 39.21
CA LEU A 199 19.81 -7.70 38.51
C LEU A 199 20.16 -6.55 39.46
N SER A 200 19.40 -6.38 40.55
CA SER A 200 19.62 -5.38 41.60
C SER A 200 20.89 -5.61 42.42
N LYS A 201 21.47 -6.83 42.42
CA LYS A 201 22.77 -7.08 43.08
C LYS A 201 23.95 -6.40 42.36
N ARG A 202 23.84 -6.12 41.06
CA ARG A 202 24.93 -5.50 40.28
C ARG A 202 24.98 -3.97 40.39
N LEU A 203 23.87 -3.33 40.76
CA LEU A 203 23.71 -1.86 40.76
C LEU A 203 23.11 -1.33 42.07
N HIS A 204 23.19 -2.10 43.17
CA HIS A 204 22.48 -1.81 44.42
C HIS A 204 22.75 -0.40 44.97
N ALA A 205 23.96 0.12 44.76
CA ALA A 205 24.35 1.48 45.19
C ALA A 205 23.69 2.61 44.37
N GLN A 206 23.30 2.38 43.11
CA GLN A 206 22.76 3.42 42.22
C GLN A 206 21.25 3.66 42.38
N TYR A 207 20.53 2.71 43.00
CA TYR A 207 19.06 2.74 43.13
C TYR A 207 18.57 2.95 44.57
N ILE A 208 19.48 3.23 45.51
CA ILE A 208 19.09 3.65 46.87
C ILE A 208 18.69 5.12 46.79
N HIS A 209 17.40 5.36 46.55
CA HIS A 209 16.82 6.66 46.79
C HIS A 209 16.69 6.87 48.31
N PRO A 210 17.08 8.04 48.84
CA PRO A 210 16.89 8.33 50.25
C PRO A 210 15.39 8.29 50.58
N TYR A 211 15.02 7.57 51.63
CA TYR A 211 13.64 7.59 52.13
C TYR A 211 13.37 8.97 52.74
N LEU A 212 12.76 9.86 51.95
CA LEU A 212 12.58 11.28 52.30
C LEU A 212 11.65 11.51 53.49
N LEU A 213 10.90 10.50 53.90
CA LEU A 213 10.06 10.52 55.10
C LEU A 213 10.81 10.09 56.37
N ARG A 214 12.09 9.70 56.27
CA ARG A 214 12.89 9.26 57.42
C ARG A 214 13.22 10.46 58.32
N GLY A 215 12.63 10.51 59.51
CA GLY A 215 12.87 11.58 60.49
C GLY A 215 12.07 12.86 60.25
N LEU A 216 11.09 12.83 59.33
CA LEU A 216 10.15 13.93 59.16
C LEU A 216 9.10 13.87 60.27
N ASN A 217 9.04 14.89 61.14
CA ASN A 217 7.91 15.07 62.04
C ASN A 217 6.71 15.60 61.25
N VAL A 218 5.58 14.90 61.37
CA VAL A 218 4.34 15.21 60.65
C VAL A 218 3.42 15.94 61.62
N ASP A 219 3.49 17.27 61.62
CA ASP A 219 2.88 18.12 62.65
C ASP A 219 1.62 18.86 62.17
N HIS A 220 1.27 18.74 60.88
CA HIS A 220 0.05 19.31 60.32
C HIS A 220 -0.63 18.39 59.28
N PRO A 221 -1.96 18.53 59.07
CA PRO A 221 -2.68 17.80 58.02
C PRO A 221 -2.09 18.02 56.61
N ASP A 222 -2.34 17.08 55.70
CA ASP A 222 -1.94 17.08 54.26
C ASP A 222 -0.43 17.05 53.95
N GLN A 223 0.43 16.73 54.92
CA GLN A 223 1.89 16.72 54.76
C GLN A 223 2.45 15.41 54.16
N VAL A 224 1.79 14.27 54.39
CA VAL A 224 2.17 12.94 53.87
C VAL A 224 0.91 12.20 53.47
N TRP A 225 0.94 11.56 52.31
CA TRP A 225 -0.20 10.83 51.74
C TRP A 225 0.24 9.40 51.47
N ALA A 226 -0.48 8.42 52.02
CA ALA A 226 -0.24 7.01 51.74
C ALA A 226 -1.40 6.43 50.93
N VAL A 227 -1.08 5.57 49.97
CA VAL A 227 -2.09 4.92 49.12
C VAL A 227 -1.78 3.45 48.99
N ASP A 228 -2.73 2.63 49.44
CA ASP A 228 -2.69 1.19 49.22
C ASP A 228 -3.63 0.83 48.07
N ILE A 229 -3.08 0.12 47.07
CA ILE A 229 -3.84 -0.38 45.93
C ILE A 229 -3.97 -1.90 46.07
N THR A 230 -5.20 -2.37 46.26
CA THR A 230 -5.52 -3.79 46.39
C THR A 230 -6.28 -4.28 45.16
N TYR A 231 -5.86 -5.41 44.59
CA TYR A 231 -6.53 -6.04 43.44
C TYR A 231 -7.32 -7.27 43.87
N ILE A 232 -8.63 -7.27 43.63
CA ILE A 232 -9.51 -8.40 43.93
C ILE A 232 -10.06 -8.96 42.62
N ARG A 233 -9.84 -10.25 42.37
CA ARG A 233 -10.26 -10.94 41.14
C ARG A 233 -11.71 -11.42 41.25
N LEU A 234 -12.52 -11.13 40.23
CA LEU A 234 -13.92 -11.54 40.10
C LEU A 234 -14.15 -12.42 38.86
N ARG A 235 -15.33 -13.06 38.77
CA ARG A 235 -15.71 -13.96 37.65
C ARG A 235 -15.60 -13.33 36.26
N HIS A 236 -15.74 -12.01 36.12
CA HIS A 236 -15.65 -11.29 34.83
C HIS A 236 -14.75 -10.06 34.87
N GLY A 237 -13.72 -10.02 35.74
CA GLY A 237 -12.77 -8.91 35.77
C GLY A 237 -11.99 -8.78 37.07
N PHE A 238 -11.49 -7.57 37.33
CA PHE A 238 -10.81 -7.22 38.57
C PHE A 238 -11.42 -5.94 39.13
N ILE A 239 -11.61 -5.89 40.45
CA ILE A 239 -11.87 -4.65 41.17
C ILE A 239 -10.54 -4.16 41.72
N VAL A 240 -10.28 -2.87 41.50
CA VAL A 240 -9.17 -2.15 42.12
C VAL A 240 -9.75 -1.37 43.29
N PHE A 241 -9.29 -1.68 44.49
CA PHE A 241 -9.61 -0.92 45.69
C PHE A 241 -8.44 0.01 45.98
N ILE A 242 -8.71 1.31 46.00
CA ILE A 242 -7.73 2.33 46.36
C ILE A 242 -8.12 2.84 47.73
N ARG A 243 -7.26 2.63 48.72
CA ARG A 243 -7.44 3.16 50.07
C ARG A 243 -6.40 4.26 50.29
N HIS A 244 -6.88 5.45 50.58
CA HIS A 244 -6.05 6.58 50.97
C HIS A 244 -5.97 6.64 52.50
N HIS A 245 -4.77 6.84 53.03
CA HIS A 245 -4.45 6.94 54.45
C HIS A 245 -3.75 8.26 54.74
#